data_AF-A0A1K1P0R0-F1
#
_entry.id   AF-A0A1K1P0R0-F1
#
_cell.length_a   1.000
_cell.length_b   1.000
_cell.length_c   1.000
_cell.angle_alpha   90.00
_cell.angle_beta   90.00
_cell.angle_gamma   90.00
#
_symmetry.space_group_name_H-M   'P 1'
#
loop_
_entity.id
_entity.type
_entity.pdbx_description
1 polymer ?
#
loop_
_entity_poly.entity_id
_entity_poly.type
_entity_poly.pdbx_seq_one_letter_code
_entity_poly.pdbx_strand_id
1 'polypeptide(L)'
;MKVKNRIKRTAKALIAVYFAVFMCVFGGTAAFAWDVDTSHLDISFGEVPEGTAFADILVKGNWEENNMDFNVYNGSVLRVDSSCELAKYDEDGYTSLFLKHKSITLEQVDLSPQSKNKHMEFAVEVGTEKLFNHYRHIKIAYCDKDGNILGTTNEVKVKKVTWGMPAYTIKANGSSLTCDVNQGPAYFMIVLVPVMFIALALIIIVLVITARLSKKLRLKKSIKRIQSGEVDNERKE
;
A
#
# COMPACT_ATOMS: atom_id res chain seq x y z
N MET A 1 29.75 -45.08 7.85
CA MET A 1 30.24 -43.68 7.90
C MET A 1 29.52 -42.69 6.95
N LYS A 2 29.17 -43.08 5.70
CA LYS A 2 28.55 -42.21 4.67
C LYS A 2 27.26 -41.45 5.07
N VAL A 3 26.37 -42.04 5.86
CA VAL A 3 25.07 -41.44 6.24
C VAL A 3 25.20 -40.30 7.27
N LYS A 4 26.23 -40.32 8.12
CA LYS A 4 26.48 -39.27 9.13
C LYS A 4 26.99 -37.99 8.49
N ASN A 5 27.80 -38.11 7.43
CA ASN A 5 28.28 -36.98 6.63
C ASN A 5 27.18 -36.38 5.75
N ARG A 6 26.28 -37.19 5.16
CA ARG A 6 25.16 -36.65 4.37
C ARG A 6 24.26 -35.74 5.20
N ILE A 7 23.81 -36.17 6.38
CA ILE A 7 22.88 -35.37 7.21
C ILE A 7 23.53 -34.10 7.78
N LYS A 8 24.83 -34.13 8.12
CA LYS A 8 25.56 -32.89 8.46
C LYS A 8 25.67 -31.94 7.27
N ARG A 9 25.89 -32.45 6.05
CA ARG A 9 25.91 -31.65 4.81
C ARG A 9 24.54 -31.04 4.51
N THR A 10 23.47 -31.83 4.61
CA THR A 10 22.10 -31.36 4.36
C THR A 10 21.66 -30.29 5.34
N ALA A 11 22.00 -30.42 6.64
CA ALA A 11 21.70 -29.40 7.64
C ALA A 11 22.47 -28.09 7.39
N LYS A 12 23.76 -28.17 7.03
CA LYS A 12 24.57 -26.99 6.67
C LYS A 12 24.03 -26.31 5.41
N ALA A 13 23.63 -27.08 4.40
CA ALA A 13 23.03 -26.55 3.18
C ALA A 13 21.69 -25.85 3.48
N LEU A 14 20.82 -26.44 4.31
CA LEU A 14 19.55 -25.82 4.73
C LEU A 14 19.77 -24.51 5.49
N ILE A 15 20.73 -24.47 6.40
CA ILE A 15 21.08 -23.24 7.13
C ILE A 15 21.61 -22.17 6.17
N ALA A 16 22.50 -22.53 5.24
CA ALA A 16 23.02 -21.61 4.25
C ALA A 16 21.92 -21.07 3.32
N VAL A 17 20.99 -21.93 2.88
CA VAL A 17 19.82 -21.52 2.10
C VAL A 17 18.92 -20.59 2.90
N TYR A 18 18.67 -20.88 4.19
CA TYR A 18 17.90 -20.00 5.06
C TYR A 18 18.54 -18.61 5.18
N PHE A 19 19.84 -18.54 5.44
CA PHE A 19 20.55 -17.25 5.51
C PHE A 19 20.55 -16.52 4.18
N ALA A 20 20.72 -17.22 3.05
CA ALA A 20 20.65 -16.61 1.73
C ALA A 20 19.26 -16.02 1.46
N VAL A 21 18.19 -16.77 1.72
CA VAL A 21 16.81 -16.29 1.56
C VAL A 21 16.52 -15.12 2.51
N PHE A 22 16.97 -15.20 3.77
CA PHE A 22 16.83 -14.11 4.74
C PHE A 22 17.54 -12.85 4.26
N MET A 23 18.80 -12.95 3.81
CA MET A 23 19.55 -11.82 3.25
C MET A 23 18.89 -11.26 1.98
N CYS A 24 18.37 -12.11 1.09
CA CYS A 24 17.69 -11.64 -0.11
C CYS A 24 16.39 -10.90 0.20
N VAL A 25 15.61 -11.37 1.18
CA VAL A 25 14.35 -10.72 1.57
C VAL A 25 14.63 -9.44 2.36
N PHE A 26 15.43 -9.50 3.42
CA PHE A 26 15.67 -8.35 4.30
C PHE A 26 16.65 -7.33 3.72
N GLY A 27 17.67 -7.78 2.98
CA GLY A 27 18.56 -6.91 2.23
C GLY A 27 17.83 -6.22 1.07
N GLY A 28 16.85 -6.89 0.46
CA GLY A 28 15.95 -6.29 -0.53
C GLY A 28 15.03 -5.23 0.08
N THR A 29 14.42 -5.49 1.23
CA THR A 29 13.49 -4.53 1.87
C THR A 29 14.13 -3.20 2.25
N ALA A 30 15.43 -3.17 2.58
CA ALA A 30 16.15 -1.92 2.86
C ALA A 30 16.38 -1.06 1.61
N ALA A 31 16.46 -1.70 0.42
CA ALA A 31 16.60 -1.00 -0.86
C ALA A 31 15.26 -0.47 -1.40
N PHE A 32 14.13 -0.99 -0.91
CA PHE A 32 12.78 -0.52 -1.21
C PHE A 32 12.21 0.29 -0.03
N ALA A 33 12.99 1.23 0.51
CA ALA A 33 12.41 2.32 1.29
C ALA A 33 11.45 3.08 0.37
N TRP A 34 10.18 2.66 0.37
CA TRP A 34 9.13 3.21 -0.47
C TRP A 34 8.78 4.59 0.09
N ASP A 35 9.29 5.61 -0.58
CA ASP A 35 8.87 6.99 -0.42
C ASP A 35 7.57 7.16 -1.21
N VAL A 36 6.46 6.80 -0.58
CA VAL A 36 5.12 6.96 -1.13
C VAL A 36 4.48 8.08 -0.34
N ASP A 37 4.31 9.23 -0.98
CA ASP A 37 3.67 10.38 -0.36
C ASP A 37 2.17 10.09 -0.20
N THR A 38 1.74 9.94 1.05
CA THR A 38 0.33 9.74 1.42
C THR A 38 -0.30 10.99 2.01
N SER A 39 0.49 12.05 2.18
CA SER A 39 0.05 13.36 2.67
C SER A 39 -0.46 14.26 1.55
N HIS A 40 -0.06 14.00 0.31
CA HIS A 40 -0.44 14.83 -0.83
C HIS A 40 -1.28 14.06 -1.85
N LEU A 41 -2.13 14.80 -2.53
CA LEU A 41 -2.96 14.34 -3.64
C LEU A 41 -2.52 15.09 -4.90
N ASP A 42 -1.76 14.40 -5.74
CA ASP A 42 -1.25 14.93 -6.99
C ASP A 42 -2.25 14.73 -8.12
N ILE A 43 -2.49 15.82 -8.85
CA ILE A 43 -3.27 15.84 -10.07
C ILE A 43 -2.39 16.36 -11.20
N SER A 44 -2.12 15.52 -12.20
CA SER A 44 -1.44 15.93 -13.43
C SER A 44 -2.45 16.23 -14.53
N PHE A 45 -2.20 17.29 -15.30
CA PHE A 45 -3.08 17.73 -16.37
C PHE A 45 -2.39 17.67 -17.74
N GLY A 46 -3.11 17.15 -18.74
CA GLY A 46 -2.76 17.25 -20.15
C GLY A 46 -3.44 18.45 -20.80
N GLU A 47 -4.38 18.17 -21.69
CA GLU A 47 -5.30 19.15 -22.24
C GLU A 47 -6.23 19.69 -21.14
N VAL A 48 -6.39 21.00 -21.12
CA VAL A 48 -7.28 21.73 -20.21
C VAL A 48 -8.10 22.70 -21.05
N PRO A 49 -9.40 22.90 -20.77
CA PRO A 49 -10.22 23.86 -21.49
C PRO A 49 -9.63 25.28 -21.46
N GLU A 50 -9.84 26.04 -22.53
CA GLU A 50 -9.43 27.45 -22.57
C GLU A 50 -10.15 28.25 -21.49
N GLY A 51 -9.43 29.16 -20.82
CA GLY A 51 -9.98 29.97 -19.72
C GLY A 51 -9.93 29.30 -18.34
N THR A 52 -9.46 28.05 -18.24
CA THR A 52 -9.28 27.38 -16.94
C THR A 52 -8.28 28.14 -16.07
N ALA A 53 -8.75 28.60 -14.91
CA ALA A 53 -7.92 29.23 -13.88
C ALA A 53 -7.51 28.22 -12.80
N PHE A 54 -8.42 27.32 -12.44
CA PHE A 54 -8.17 26.25 -11.48
C PHE A 54 -9.02 25.02 -11.81
N ALA A 55 -8.75 23.92 -11.12
CA ALA A 55 -9.56 22.71 -11.20
C ALA A 55 -9.95 22.25 -9.79
N ASP A 56 -10.99 21.45 -9.69
CA ASP A 56 -11.36 20.80 -8.43
C ASP A 56 -11.82 19.37 -8.67
N ILE A 57 -11.66 18.52 -7.65
CA ILE A 57 -12.18 17.16 -7.65
C ILE A 57 -13.64 17.23 -7.26
N LEU A 58 -14.52 16.75 -8.14
CA LEU A 58 -15.91 16.50 -7.79
C LEU A 58 -16.02 15.10 -7.23
N VAL A 59 -16.64 14.97 -6.05
CA VAL A 59 -16.83 13.70 -5.36
C VAL A 59 -18.30 13.36 -5.20
N LYS A 60 -18.62 12.07 -5.32
CA LYS A 60 -19.96 11.53 -5.02
C LYS A 60 -19.89 10.55 -3.86
N GLY A 61 -20.69 10.80 -2.83
CA GLY A 61 -20.74 10.00 -1.61
C GLY A 61 -21.18 10.82 -0.40
N ASN A 62 -21.27 10.17 0.75
CA ASN A 62 -21.58 10.84 2.02
C ASN A 62 -20.50 10.48 3.06
N TRP A 63 -19.85 11.51 3.61
CA TRP A 63 -19.03 11.42 4.82
C TRP A 63 -19.36 12.63 5.69
N GLU A 64 -20.44 12.50 6.47
CA GLU A 64 -21.08 13.61 7.19
C GLU A 64 -20.11 14.42 8.06
N GLU A 65 -19.13 13.77 8.69
CA GLU A 65 -18.12 14.42 9.53
C GLU A 65 -17.23 15.39 8.74
N ASN A 66 -17.00 15.10 7.45
CA ASN A 66 -16.14 15.88 6.58
C ASN A 66 -16.92 16.90 5.72
N ASN A 67 -18.20 16.65 5.49
CA ASN A 67 -19.06 17.54 4.71
C ASN A 67 -19.26 18.89 5.43
N MET A 68 -19.33 19.96 4.65
CA MET A 68 -19.76 21.28 5.09
C MET A 68 -20.42 22.05 3.96
N ASP A 69 -21.24 23.05 4.29
CA ASP A 69 -21.99 23.83 3.29
C ASP A 69 -21.06 24.61 2.35
N PHE A 70 -20.05 25.27 2.93
CA PHE A 70 -19.00 25.97 2.21
C PHE A 70 -17.75 26.16 3.08
N ASN A 71 -16.59 25.83 2.53
CA ASN A 71 -15.30 26.04 3.15
C ASN A 71 -14.82 27.47 2.83
N VAL A 72 -15.09 28.42 3.73
CA VAL A 72 -14.75 29.84 3.57
C VAL A 72 -13.25 30.06 3.36
N TYR A 73 -12.40 29.28 4.03
CA TYR A 73 -10.95 29.38 3.87
C TYR A 73 -10.55 29.00 2.44
N ASN A 74 -10.98 27.83 1.97
CA ASN A 74 -10.68 27.35 0.62
C ASN A 74 -11.27 28.25 -0.47
N GLY A 75 -12.49 28.78 -0.25
CA GLY A 75 -13.08 29.81 -1.11
C GLY A 75 -12.22 31.06 -1.21
N SER A 76 -11.67 31.54 -0.09
CA SER A 76 -10.78 32.72 -0.07
C SER A 76 -9.47 32.49 -0.83
N VAL A 77 -8.92 31.27 -0.81
CA VAL A 77 -7.72 30.89 -1.57
C VAL A 77 -7.96 31.04 -3.07
N LEU A 78 -9.12 30.58 -3.55
CA LEU A 78 -9.52 30.70 -4.96
C LEU A 78 -10.18 32.04 -5.31
N ARG A 79 -10.43 32.89 -4.30
CA ARG A 79 -11.17 34.17 -4.42
C ARG A 79 -12.60 34.00 -4.96
N VAL A 80 -13.25 32.90 -4.58
CA VAL A 80 -14.65 32.59 -4.88
C VAL A 80 -15.47 32.54 -3.59
N ASP A 81 -16.79 32.69 -3.71
CA ASP A 81 -17.73 32.59 -2.59
C ASP A 81 -18.75 31.46 -2.80
N SER A 82 -19.64 31.28 -1.83
CA SER A 82 -20.68 30.23 -1.86
C SER A 82 -21.72 30.43 -2.98
N SER A 83 -21.68 31.56 -3.68
CA SER A 83 -22.59 31.85 -4.77
C SER A 83 -22.11 31.32 -6.13
N CYS A 84 -20.82 30.97 -6.27
CA CYS A 84 -20.25 30.46 -7.52
C CYS A 84 -20.83 29.11 -7.93
N GLU A 85 -20.70 28.79 -9.23
CA GLU A 85 -21.26 27.57 -9.80
C GLU A 85 -20.67 26.31 -9.15
N LEU A 86 -19.34 26.25 -9.00
CA LEU A 86 -18.66 25.12 -8.36
C LEU A 86 -19.15 24.88 -6.92
N ALA A 87 -19.37 25.94 -6.13
CA ALA A 87 -19.89 25.82 -4.77
C ALA A 87 -21.34 25.31 -4.73
N LYS A 88 -22.13 25.57 -5.78
CA LYS A 88 -23.52 25.09 -5.90
C LYS A 88 -23.66 23.78 -6.65
N TYR A 89 -22.57 23.27 -7.21
CA TYR A 89 -22.59 22.07 -8.02
C TYR A 89 -23.12 20.87 -7.21
N ASP A 90 -24.13 20.21 -7.78
CA ASP A 90 -24.82 19.03 -7.25
C ASP A 90 -25.36 18.12 -8.38
N GLU A 91 -24.79 18.22 -9.58
CA GLU A 91 -25.24 17.40 -10.71
C GLU A 91 -24.91 15.92 -10.46
N ASP A 92 -25.90 15.04 -10.60
CA ASP A 92 -25.80 13.61 -10.29
C ASP A 92 -25.34 13.28 -8.85
N GLY A 93 -25.47 14.22 -7.91
CA GLY A 93 -25.03 14.07 -6.51
C GLY A 93 -23.52 14.22 -6.33
N TYR A 94 -22.85 14.92 -7.24
CA TYR A 94 -21.44 15.30 -7.13
C TYR A 94 -21.28 16.66 -6.48
N THR A 95 -20.32 16.80 -5.59
CA THR A 95 -19.98 18.08 -4.94
C THR A 95 -18.50 18.37 -5.01
N SER A 96 -18.15 19.64 -4.90
CA SER A 96 -16.77 20.11 -4.80
C SER A 96 -16.05 19.51 -3.58
N LEU A 97 -14.94 18.80 -3.81
CA LEU A 97 -14.12 18.30 -2.72
C LEU A 97 -13.50 19.48 -1.96
N PHE A 98 -12.94 20.44 -2.68
CA PHE A 98 -12.22 21.55 -2.06
C PHE A 98 -13.11 22.57 -1.36
N LEU A 99 -14.29 22.90 -1.90
CA LEU A 99 -15.18 23.91 -1.33
C LEU A 99 -16.22 23.36 -0.35
N LYS A 100 -16.45 22.04 -0.29
CA LYS A 100 -17.44 21.45 0.63
C LYS A 100 -16.89 20.44 1.64
N HIS A 101 -15.56 20.32 1.75
CA HIS A 101 -14.93 19.40 2.69
C HIS A 101 -13.76 20.05 3.44
N LYS A 102 -13.48 19.55 4.65
CA LYS A 102 -12.47 20.12 5.55
C LYS A 102 -11.07 19.52 5.34
N SER A 103 -11.01 18.32 4.81
CA SER A 103 -9.79 17.51 4.85
C SER A 103 -8.77 17.76 3.75
N ILE A 104 -8.94 18.80 2.93
CA ILE A 104 -7.97 19.14 1.89
C ILE A 104 -7.64 20.63 1.85
N THR A 105 -6.37 20.93 1.62
CA THR A 105 -5.83 22.28 1.43
C THR A 105 -5.05 22.35 0.12
N LEU A 106 -5.21 23.42 -0.65
CA LEU A 106 -4.48 23.62 -1.90
C LEU A 106 -3.08 24.13 -1.58
N GLU A 107 -2.05 23.41 -2.03
CA GLU A 107 -0.66 23.80 -1.83
C GLU A 107 -0.03 24.35 -3.11
N GLN A 108 -0.25 23.68 -4.25
CA GLN A 108 0.35 24.07 -5.52
C GLN A 108 -0.66 23.99 -6.66
N VAL A 109 -0.58 24.95 -7.58
CA VAL A 109 -1.32 24.94 -8.84
C VAL A 109 -0.48 25.58 -9.94
N ASP A 110 -0.27 24.84 -11.02
CA ASP A 110 0.26 25.35 -12.28
C ASP A 110 -0.58 24.77 -13.41
N LEU A 111 -1.49 25.59 -13.93
CA LEU A 111 -2.28 25.29 -15.12
C LEU A 111 -1.90 26.20 -16.29
N SER A 112 -0.75 26.88 -16.20
CA SER A 112 -0.37 27.89 -17.18
C SER A 112 -0.26 27.24 -18.58
N PRO A 113 -0.74 27.92 -19.65
CA PRO A 113 -0.70 27.36 -21.00
C PRO A 113 0.70 27.00 -21.48
N GLN A 114 1.72 27.65 -20.92
CA GLN A 114 3.13 27.49 -21.27
C GLN A 114 3.83 26.40 -20.46
N SER A 115 3.23 25.93 -19.35
CA SER A 115 3.82 24.87 -18.54
C SER A 115 3.73 23.52 -19.24
N LYS A 116 4.87 22.83 -19.29
CA LYS A 116 4.95 21.46 -19.77
C LYS A 116 4.43 20.45 -18.74
N ASN A 117 4.38 20.85 -17.47
CA ASN A 117 4.02 20.01 -16.34
C ASN A 117 2.85 20.66 -15.58
N LYS A 118 1.69 20.71 -16.21
CA LYS A 118 0.51 21.25 -15.55
C LYS A 118 0.11 20.32 -14.41
N HIS A 119 0.02 20.84 -13.20
CA HIS A 119 -0.25 20.06 -12.01
C HIS A 119 -1.00 20.86 -10.96
N MET A 120 -1.63 20.13 -10.04
CA MET A 120 -2.24 20.64 -8.84
C MET A 120 -1.97 19.66 -7.71
N GLU A 121 -1.72 20.18 -6.53
CA GLU A 121 -1.38 19.40 -5.34
C GLU A 121 -2.25 19.86 -4.18
N PHE A 122 -2.94 18.90 -3.56
CA PHE A 122 -3.64 19.12 -2.31
C PHE A 122 -2.93 18.41 -1.16
N ALA A 123 -2.70 19.10 -0.05
CA ALA A 123 -2.41 18.46 1.21
C ALA A 123 -3.68 17.84 1.78
N VAL A 124 -3.56 16.61 2.26
CA VAL A 124 -4.62 15.81 2.87
C VAL A 124 -4.43 15.81 4.39
N GLU A 125 -5.50 16.12 5.11
CA GLU A 125 -5.49 16.16 6.57
C GLU A 125 -5.19 14.77 7.17
N VAL A 126 -4.37 14.74 8.22
CA VAL A 126 -4.04 13.51 8.95
C VAL A 126 -5.31 12.81 9.44
N GLY A 127 -5.40 11.50 9.21
CA GLY A 127 -6.58 10.68 9.53
C GLY A 127 -7.61 10.60 8.40
N THR A 128 -7.40 11.32 7.29
CA THR A 128 -8.30 11.30 6.12
C THR A 128 -7.66 10.68 4.88
N GLU A 129 -6.56 9.94 5.05
CA GLU A 129 -5.81 9.31 3.96
C GLU A 129 -6.68 8.34 3.14
N LYS A 130 -7.75 7.80 3.75
CA LYS A 130 -8.74 6.94 3.11
C LYS A 130 -9.95 7.68 2.56
N LEU A 131 -9.85 8.98 2.27
CA LEU A 131 -10.90 9.82 1.71
C LEU A 131 -11.71 9.14 0.60
N PHE A 132 -11.04 8.58 -0.41
CA PHE A 132 -11.71 7.91 -1.54
C PHE A 132 -12.29 6.53 -1.22
N ASN A 133 -12.19 6.03 0.01
CA ASN A 133 -13.03 4.93 0.46
C ASN A 133 -14.48 5.39 0.71
N HIS A 134 -14.67 6.65 1.07
CA HIS A 134 -15.97 7.29 1.23
C HIS A 134 -16.46 7.88 -0.09
N TYR A 135 -15.57 8.54 -0.83
CA TYR A 135 -15.86 9.17 -2.11
C TYR A 135 -15.31 8.36 -3.29
N ARG A 136 -15.99 7.26 -3.61
CA ARG A 136 -15.45 6.30 -4.60
C ARG A 136 -15.58 6.74 -6.04
N HIS A 137 -16.41 7.71 -6.32
CA HIS A 137 -16.72 8.15 -7.67
C HIS A 137 -16.28 9.60 -7.78
N ILE A 138 -15.37 9.87 -8.72
CA ILE A 138 -14.74 11.18 -8.88
C ILE A 138 -14.83 11.66 -10.32
N LYS A 139 -14.95 12.99 -10.46
CA LYS A 139 -14.73 13.75 -11.70
C LYS A 139 -13.77 14.91 -11.40
N ILE A 140 -13.31 15.59 -12.43
CA ILE A 140 -12.61 16.86 -12.30
C ILE A 140 -13.46 17.94 -12.97
N ALA A 141 -13.67 19.05 -12.27
CA ALA A 141 -14.26 20.26 -12.83
C ALA A 141 -13.14 21.25 -13.19
N TYR A 142 -13.12 21.71 -14.43
CA TYR A 142 -12.27 22.81 -14.88
C TYR A 142 -13.04 24.11 -14.71
N CYS A 143 -12.47 25.06 -13.96
CA CYS A 143 -13.18 26.27 -13.57
C CYS A 143 -12.45 27.53 -14.05
N ASP A 144 -13.22 28.55 -14.41
CA ASP A 144 -12.68 29.89 -14.60
C ASP A 144 -12.37 30.57 -13.25
N LYS A 145 -11.85 31.79 -13.30
CA LYS A 145 -11.45 32.57 -12.11
C LYS A 145 -12.61 32.91 -11.16
N ASP A 146 -13.84 32.90 -11.66
CA ASP A 146 -15.04 33.28 -10.92
C ASP A 146 -15.76 32.04 -10.36
N GLY A 147 -15.23 30.84 -10.64
CA GLY A 147 -15.76 29.56 -10.18
C GLY A 147 -16.89 29.01 -11.06
N ASN A 148 -17.01 29.48 -12.30
CA ASN A 148 -17.90 28.86 -13.29
C ASN A 148 -17.23 27.64 -13.91
N ILE A 149 -18.01 26.60 -14.18
CA ILE A 149 -17.51 25.32 -14.69
C ILE A 149 -17.45 25.39 -16.22
N LEU A 150 -16.23 25.28 -16.75
CA LEU A 150 -15.95 25.27 -18.19
C LEU A 150 -16.12 23.88 -18.81
N GLY A 151 -16.01 22.84 -17.98
CA GLY A 151 -16.20 21.45 -18.38
C GLY A 151 -15.86 20.48 -17.27
N THR A 152 -16.32 19.24 -17.40
CA THR A 152 -16.03 18.17 -16.47
C THR A 152 -15.43 16.95 -17.19
N THR A 153 -14.65 16.17 -16.46
CA THR A 153 -14.19 14.87 -16.95
C THR A 153 -15.27 13.79 -16.81
N ASN A 154 -15.05 12.69 -17.53
CA ASN A 154 -15.77 11.44 -17.31
C ASN A 154 -15.52 10.91 -15.90
N GLU A 155 -16.54 10.28 -15.33
CA GLU A 155 -16.46 9.65 -14.02
C GLU A 155 -15.42 8.51 -14.00
N VAL A 156 -14.64 8.47 -12.92
CA VAL A 156 -13.82 7.31 -12.56
C VAL A 156 -14.22 6.78 -11.19
N LYS A 157 -14.28 5.46 -11.09
CA LYS A 157 -14.45 4.76 -9.81
C LYS A 157 -13.10 4.40 -9.20
N VAL A 158 -12.76 5.05 -8.09
CA VAL A 158 -11.55 4.80 -7.30
C VAL A 158 -11.62 3.43 -6.60
N LYS A 159 -10.49 2.72 -6.59
CA LYS A 159 -10.36 1.42 -5.92
C LYS A 159 -10.37 1.63 -4.41
N LYS A 160 -11.20 0.84 -3.72
CA LYS A 160 -11.26 0.85 -2.26
C LYS A 160 -9.99 0.25 -1.68
N VAL A 161 -9.43 0.90 -0.66
CA VAL A 161 -8.22 0.48 0.05
C VAL A 161 -8.59 -0.05 1.42
N THR A 162 -8.38 -1.34 1.65
CA THR A 162 -8.64 -1.97 2.96
C THR A 162 -7.44 -1.90 3.88
N TRP A 163 -6.22 -1.99 3.35
CA TRP A 163 -4.97 -2.10 4.11
C TRP A 163 -3.97 -1.02 3.72
N GLY A 164 -3.17 -0.57 4.68
CA GLY A 164 -2.16 0.46 4.47
C GLY A 164 -2.73 1.88 4.32
N MET A 165 -1.83 2.80 4.01
CA MET A 165 -2.12 4.19 3.64
C MET A 165 -2.01 4.29 2.12
N PRO A 166 -3.08 4.70 1.42
CA PRO A 166 -3.05 4.85 -0.02
C PRO A 166 -2.40 6.18 -0.43
N ALA A 167 -1.65 6.14 -1.52
CA ALA A 167 -1.30 7.31 -2.30
C ALA A 167 -2.07 7.27 -3.61
N TYR A 168 -2.68 8.40 -3.96
CA TYR A 168 -3.51 8.53 -5.13
C TYR A 168 -2.79 9.39 -6.17
N THR A 169 -2.71 8.89 -7.39
CA THR A 169 -2.21 9.66 -8.52
C THR A 169 -3.36 9.89 -9.48
N ILE A 170 -3.79 11.14 -9.62
CA ILE A 170 -4.86 11.52 -10.53
C ILE A 170 -4.26 12.12 -11.79
N LYS A 171 -4.75 11.71 -12.96
CA LYS A 171 -4.37 12.31 -14.24
C LYS A 171 -5.61 12.65 -15.03
N ALA A 172 -5.71 13.91 -15.45
CA ALA A 172 -6.82 14.42 -16.22
C ALA A 172 -6.32 14.95 -17.58
N ASN A 173 -7.01 14.61 -18.66
CA ASN A 173 -6.66 15.03 -20.01
C ASN A 173 -7.94 15.31 -20.80
N GLY A 174 -8.31 16.59 -20.91
CA GLY A 174 -9.59 17.00 -21.48
C GLY A 174 -10.74 16.36 -20.71
N SER A 175 -11.57 15.56 -21.36
CA SER A 175 -12.66 14.82 -20.71
C SER A 175 -12.23 13.49 -20.07
N SER A 176 -10.98 13.04 -20.27
CA SER A 176 -10.50 11.75 -19.73
C SER A 176 -9.94 11.92 -18.31
N LEU A 177 -10.22 10.94 -17.45
CA LEU A 177 -9.70 10.88 -16.09
C LEU A 177 -9.17 9.48 -15.78
N THR A 178 -8.08 9.40 -15.04
CA THR A 178 -7.59 8.17 -14.43
C THR A 178 -7.17 8.44 -12.99
N CYS A 179 -7.40 7.48 -12.10
CA CYS A 179 -6.94 7.52 -10.72
C CYS A 179 -6.26 6.19 -10.39
N ASP A 180 -4.95 6.25 -10.21
CA ASP A 180 -4.15 5.12 -9.76
C ASP A 180 -3.99 5.17 -8.25
N VAL A 181 -4.05 4.00 -7.63
CA VAL A 181 -3.94 3.84 -6.18
C VAL A 181 -2.74 2.97 -5.88
N ASN A 182 -1.71 3.59 -5.31
CA ASN A 182 -0.55 2.89 -4.79
C ASN A 182 -0.76 2.65 -3.30
N GLN A 183 -0.51 1.43 -2.84
CA GLN A 183 -0.57 1.09 -1.43
C GLN A 183 0.83 0.75 -0.97
N GLY A 184 1.32 1.46 0.03
CA GLY A 184 2.50 1.01 0.76
C GLY A 184 2.25 -0.39 1.35
N PRO A 185 3.31 -1.21 1.54
CA PRO A 185 3.18 -2.51 2.14
C PRO A 185 2.63 -2.30 3.54
N ALA A 186 1.56 -3.03 3.88
CA ALA A 186 0.92 -2.84 5.17
C ALA A 186 1.94 -3.06 6.30
N TYR A 187 1.97 -2.16 7.29
CA TYR A 187 2.98 -2.17 8.37
C TYR A 187 3.07 -3.53 9.08
N PHE A 188 1.97 -4.29 9.15
CA PHE A 188 1.98 -5.64 9.70
C PHE A 188 2.90 -6.60 8.94
N MET A 189 3.17 -6.40 7.64
CA MET A 189 4.10 -7.22 6.85
C MET A 189 5.53 -7.10 7.38
N ILE A 190 5.91 -5.94 7.95
CA ILE A 190 7.22 -5.74 8.59
C ILE A 190 7.38 -6.68 9.80
N VAL A 191 6.29 -7.04 10.49
CA VAL A 191 6.32 -7.94 11.66
C VAL A 191 6.02 -9.38 11.26
N LEU A 192 5.02 -9.60 10.40
CA LEU A 192 4.56 -10.90 9.95
C LEU A 192 5.65 -11.68 9.23
N VAL A 193 6.41 -11.01 8.34
CA VAL A 193 7.47 -11.65 7.57
C VAL A 193 8.58 -12.17 8.51
N PRO A 194 9.17 -11.39 9.42
CA PRO A 194 10.10 -11.91 10.43
C PRO A 194 9.52 -13.04 11.28
N VAL A 195 8.27 -12.92 11.74
CA VAL A 195 7.62 -13.95 12.57
C VAL A 195 7.51 -15.27 11.79
N MET A 196 7.14 -15.22 10.51
CA MET A 196 7.10 -16.39 9.64
C MET A 196 8.48 -17.02 9.45
N PHE A 197 9.54 -16.21 9.29
CA PHE A 197 10.92 -16.70 9.22
C PHE A 197 11.37 -17.35 10.53
N ILE A 198 11.04 -16.75 11.68
CA ILE A 198 11.34 -17.31 13.01
C ILE A 198 10.59 -18.63 13.19
N ALA A 199 9.31 -18.71 12.85
CA ALA A 199 8.52 -19.93 12.92
C ALA A 199 9.10 -21.04 12.03
N LEU A 200 9.51 -20.71 10.80
CA LEU A 200 10.18 -21.65 9.90
C LEU A 200 11.51 -22.14 10.48
N ALA A 201 12.31 -21.25 11.07
CA ALA A 201 13.57 -21.60 11.72
C ALA A 201 13.35 -22.56 12.90
N LEU A 202 12.32 -22.31 13.72
CA LEU A 202 11.93 -23.19 14.84
C LEU A 202 11.54 -24.59 14.33
N ILE A 203 10.75 -24.68 13.25
CA ILE A 203 10.38 -25.96 12.63
C ILE A 203 11.63 -26.73 12.18
N ILE A 204 12.58 -26.05 11.52
CA ILE A 204 13.84 -26.67 11.08
C ILE A 204 14.65 -27.17 12.28
N ILE A 205 14.75 -26.39 13.35
CA ILE A 205 15.46 -26.79 14.58
C ILE A 205 14.83 -28.03 15.19
N VAL A 206 13.50 -28.07 15.32
CA VAL A 206 12.75 -29.22 15.87
C VAL A 206 12.97 -30.47 15.01
N LEU A 207 12.91 -30.35 13.67
CA LEU A 207 13.19 -31.45 12.75
C LEU A 207 14.61 -31.98 12.88
N VAL A 208 15.61 -31.11 13.07
CA VAL A 208 17.00 -31.52 13.27
C VAL A 208 17.18 -32.25 14.61
N ILE A 209 16.54 -31.76 15.68
CA ILE A 209 16.61 -32.39 17.02
C ILE A 209 15.95 -33.77 16.99
N THR A 210 14.73 -33.89 16.46
CA THR A 210 13.99 -35.16 16.34
C THR A 210 14.73 -36.17 15.46
N ALA A 211 15.34 -35.75 14.34
CA ALA A 211 16.19 -36.59 13.51
C ALA A 211 17.46 -37.07 14.24
N ARG A 212 18.04 -36.26 15.14
CA ARG A 212 19.18 -36.68 15.98
C ARG A 212 18.78 -37.67 17.07
N LEU A 213 17.64 -37.43 17.74
CA LEU A 213 17.13 -38.30 18.81
C LEU A 213 16.72 -39.67 18.27
N SER A 214 15.97 -39.71 17.18
CA SER A 214 15.57 -40.97 16.51
C SER A 214 16.78 -41.81 16.08
N LYS A 215 17.86 -41.18 15.63
CA LYS A 215 19.13 -41.88 15.35
C LYS A 215 19.80 -42.42 16.60
N LYS A 216 19.89 -41.65 17.69
CA LYS A 216 20.45 -42.15 18.96
C LYS A 216 19.65 -43.35 19.47
N LEU A 217 18.32 -43.31 19.34
CA LEU A 217 17.43 -44.41 19.69
C LEU A 217 17.66 -45.64 18.81
N ARG A 218 17.76 -45.49 17.48
CA ARG A 218 18.08 -46.60 16.58
C ARG A 218 19.45 -47.22 16.88
N LEU A 219 20.45 -46.40 17.21
CA LEU A 219 21.80 -46.86 17.57
C LEU A 219 21.79 -47.63 18.90
N LYS A 220 21.07 -47.13 19.92
CA LYS A 220 20.88 -47.85 21.18
C LYS A 220 20.15 -49.18 20.97
N LYS A 221 19.12 -49.20 20.11
CA LYS A 221 18.34 -50.42 19.80
C LYS A 221 19.17 -51.45 19.03
N SER A 222 20.08 -51.02 18.14
CA SER A 222 20.99 -51.93 17.44
C SER A 222 22.08 -52.49 18.37
N ILE A 223 22.66 -51.67 19.25
CA ILE A 223 23.66 -52.13 20.24
C ILE A 223 23.04 -53.18 21.17
N LYS A 224 21.81 -52.95 21.65
CA LYS A 224 21.10 -53.89 22.51
C LYS A 224 20.80 -55.23 21.83
N ARG A 225 20.53 -55.24 20.51
CA ARG A 225 20.35 -56.48 19.73
C ARG A 225 21.66 -57.26 19.57
N ILE A 226 22.78 -56.57 19.37
CA ILE A 226 24.08 -57.22 19.21
C ILE A 226 24.48 -57.90 20.52
N GLN A 227 24.38 -57.20 21.66
CA GLN A 227 24.63 -57.80 22.98
C GLN A 227 23.68 -58.96 23.32
N SER A 228 22.41 -58.88 22.94
CA SER A 228 21.46 -59.99 23.16
C SER A 228 21.81 -61.23 22.32
N GLY A 229 22.29 -61.04 21.08
CA GLY A 229 22.70 -62.16 20.22
C GLY A 229 24.03 -62.78 20.63
N GLU A 230 24.92 -62.01 21.24
CA GLU A 230 26.20 -62.48 21.78
C GLU A 230 25.98 -63.36 23.03
N VAL A 231 25.07 -62.95 23.94
CA VAL A 231 24.69 -63.72 25.13
C VAL A 231 23.94 -65.02 24.80
N ASP A 232 23.14 -65.04 23.72
CA ASP A 232 22.44 -66.25 23.26
C ASP A 232 23.37 -67.29 22.59
N ASN A 233 24.52 -66.85 22.06
CA ASN A 233 25.53 -67.74 21.48
C ASN A 233 26.39 -68.39 22.55
N GLU A 234 26.75 -67.68 23.63
CA GLU A 234 27.51 -68.24 24.76
C GLU A 234 26.74 -69.28 25.58
N ARG A 235 25.41 -69.40 25.39
CA ARG A 235 24.57 -70.42 26.06
C ARG A 235 24.39 -71.72 25.28
N LYS A 236 24.93 -71.80 24.05
CA LYS A 236 24.77 -72.95 23.15
C LYS A 236 26.05 -73.74 22.91
N GLU A 237 27.17 -73.34 23.53
CA GLU A 237 28.37 -74.16 23.71
C GLU A 237 28.33 -74.84 25.09
#